data_AF-A0A2X0IQF3-F1
#
_entry.id   AF-A0A2X0IQF3-F1
#
_cell.length_a   1.000
_cell.length_b   1.000
_cell.length_c   1.000
_cell.angle_alpha   90.00
_cell.angle_beta   90.00
_cell.angle_gamma   90.00
#
_symmetry.space_group_name_H-M   'P 1'
#
loop_
_entity.id
_entity.type
_entity.pdbx_description
1 polymer ?
#
loop_
_entity_poly.entity_id
_entity_poly.type
_entity_poly.pdbx_seq_one_letter_code
_entity_poly.pdbx_strand_id
1 'polypeptide(L)'
;MLLFGVQHVLVMAATPISSVFLVSATLGLKPDLSVDLLSAAFVLSGIGSLLQSLGPRGFGAKLPFVMLPGGAPLVLFLSIAHQHGLPTATGAVILTGAFYFVVLPLFSWLLKFFPPLVIGTMIVIVGVNLVRVGALLITGQPGTPGFAAPRNLVLGLATIGLTVALYWLCTGVLRQLAVMLGLVAGTALAAAMGALHLPHLGAGGPLHAPQLMPFGSPRFDLLASLPLLVYSLASMAEATGQTVINGEAVGRQIDARRDAPRTIRGDAAVSVLGGFFGLPLMVTSGENIGIVRITGVRSRFVTVAAGLVLVAVGLLSPVTRLIGAVPAPVVGGSAMVVYGVIAVLGVQMLGRANLDDHTNAFTCAVALALGLLPILVPGVYTQLAPNVRILLESGVAVGAFTAVILNALFHHVRPKLFGRDDTDSPSAANPVHHPPAPVGH
;
A
#
# COMPACT_ATOMS: atom_id res chain seq x y z
N MET A 1 -17.46 -10.51 23.68
CA MET A 1 -16.26 -10.51 22.81
C MET A 1 -16.59 -10.71 21.34
N LEU A 2 -17.41 -11.71 20.98
CA LEU A 2 -17.79 -11.97 19.59
C LEU A 2 -18.51 -10.77 18.92
N LEU A 3 -19.43 -10.11 19.62
CA LEU A 3 -20.17 -8.93 19.12
C LEU A 3 -19.24 -7.76 18.76
N PHE A 4 -18.29 -7.42 19.64
CA PHE A 4 -17.26 -6.40 19.37
C PHE A 4 -16.28 -6.84 18.27
N GLY A 5 -16.00 -8.14 18.16
CA GLY A 5 -15.20 -8.71 17.08
C GLY A 5 -15.89 -8.58 15.72
N VAL A 6 -17.19 -8.83 15.64
CA VAL A 6 -18.00 -8.64 14.42
C VAL A 6 -18.06 -7.15 14.03
N GLN A 7 -18.21 -6.24 15.00
CA GLN A 7 -18.13 -4.80 14.74
C GLN A 7 -16.75 -4.39 14.20
N HIS A 8 -15.66 -4.94 14.74
CA HIS A 8 -14.32 -4.72 14.19
C HIS A 8 -14.20 -5.28 12.77
N VAL A 9 -14.71 -6.48 12.50
CA VAL A 9 -14.72 -7.08 11.15
C VAL A 9 -15.46 -6.19 10.15
N LEU A 10 -16.64 -5.67 10.50
CA LEU A 10 -17.43 -4.80 9.62
C LEU A 10 -16.66 -3.53 9.21
N VAL A 11 -15.87 -2.97 10.11
CA VAL A 11 -15.04 -1.78 9.81
C VAL A 11 -13.78 -2.18 9.04
N MET A 12 -13.17 -3.31 9.36
CA MET A 12 -11.91 -3.78 8.77
C MET A 12 -12.07 -4.47 7.41
N ALA A 13 -13.27 -4.97 7.08
CA ALA A 13 -13.55 -5.67 5.83
C ALA A 13 -13.44 -4.75 4.60
N ALA A 14 -13.56 -3.44 4.78
CA ALA A 14 -13.46 -2.49 3.69
C ALA A 14 -12.10 -2.54 2.97
N THR A 15 -11.00 -2.69 3.71
CA THR A 15 -9.65 -2.66 3.15
C THR A 15 -9.33 -3.89 2.28
N PRO A 16 -9.56 -5.14 2.72
CA PRO A 16 -9.39 -6.33 1.87
C PRO A 16 -10.29 -6.30 0.62
N ILE A 17 -11.56 -5.90 0.78
CA ILE A 17 -12.49 -5.80 -0.34
C ILE A 17 -11.97 -4.76 -1.36
N SER A 18 -11.69 -3.54 -0.90
CA SER A 18 -11.20 -2.46 -1.76
C SER A 18 -9.89 -2.84 -2.46
N SER A 19 -8.96 -3.46 -1.73
CA SER A 19 -7.69 -3.94 -2.26
C SER A 19 -7.87 -4.93 -3.41
N VAL A 20 -8.67 -5.97 -3.20
CA VAL A 20 -8.89 -7.00 -4.22
C VAL A 20 -9.70 -6.49 -5.39
N PHE A 21 -10.74 -5.69 -5.14
CA PHE A 21 -11.49 -5.04 -6.21
C PHE A 21 -10.58 -4.15 -7.06
N LEU A 22 -9.70 -3.38 -6.43
CA LEU A 22 -8.75 -2.54 -7.14
C LEU A 22 -7.80 -3.38 -8.00
N VAL A 23 -7.15 -4.41 -7.42
CA VAL A 23 -6.25 -5.30 -8.18
C VAL A 23 -6.98 -5.92 -9.37
N SER A 24 -8.17 -6.45 -9.11
CA SER A 24 -8.92 -7.22 -10.10
C SER A 24 -9.42 -6.34 -11.23
N ALA A 25 -9.95 -5.16 -10.89
CA ALA A 25 -10.40 -4.18 -11.88
C ALA A 25 -9.21 -3.69 -12.70
N THR A 26 -8.18 -3.15 -12.04
CA THR A 26 -7.00 -2.55 -12.68
C THR A 26 -6.29 -3.51 -13.63
N LEU A 27 -6.12 -4.77 -13.23
CA LEU A 27 -5.39 -5.76 -14.02
C LEU A 27 -6.30 -6.57 -14.96
N GLY A 28 -7.62 -6.30 -14.97
CA GLY A 28 -8.58 -7.03 -15.80
C GLY A 28 -8.64 -8.52 -15.46
N LEU A 29 -8.57 -8.87 -14.17
CA LEU A 29 -8.57 -10.27 -13.75
C LEU A 29 -9.92 -10.93 -14.00
N LYS A 30 -9.89 -12.25 -14.23
CA LYS A 30 -11.12 -13.05 -14.34
C LYS A 30 -11.90 -12.99 -13.01
N PRO A 31 -13.26 -13.07 -13.06
CA PRO A 31 -14.09 -13.08 -11.85
C PRO A 31 -13.66 -14.14 -10.85
N ASP A 32 -13.38 -15.37 -11.29
CA ASP A 32 -13.00 -16.49 -10.42
C ASP A 32 -11.72 -16.17 -9.63
N LEU A 33 -10.72 -15.61 -10.32
CA LEU A 33 -9.47 -15.18 -9.69
C LEU A 33 -9.68 -14.06 -8.67
N SER A 34 -10.67 -13.20 -8.91
CA SER A 34 -11.03 -12.14 -7.96
C SER A 34 -11.69 -12.70 -6.70
N VAL A 35 -12.47 -13.80 -6.84
CA VAL A 35 -12.99 -14.59 -5.71
C VAL A 35 -11.83 -15.21 -4.92
N ASP A 36 -10.88 -15.83 -5.62
CA ASP A 36 -9.71 -16.45 -5.01
C ASP A 36 -8.91 -15.43 -4.17
N LEU A 37 -8.63 -14.27 -4.76
CA LEU A 37 -7.88 -13.20 -4.10
C LEU A 37 -8.65 -12.61 -2.92
N LEU A 38 -9.97 -12.48 -3.01
CA LEU A 38 -10.79 -11.96 -1.91
C LEU A 38 -10.83 -12.94 -0.74
N SER A 39 -11.03 -14.22 -1.04
CA SER A 39 -10.92 -15.31 -0.07
C SER A 39 -9.55 -15.28 0.61
N ALA A 40 -8.47 -15.22 -0.17
CA ALA A 40 -7.11 -15.15 0.35
C ALA A 40 -6.89 -13.93 1.23
N ALA A 41 -7.37 -12.75 0.80
CA ALA A 41 -7.20 -11.50 1.53
C ALA A 41 -7.88 -11.55 2.89
N PHE A 42 -9.10 -12.10 2.97
CA PHE A 42 -9.80 -12.30 4.25
C PHE A 42 -9.12 -13.33 5.14
N VAL A 43 -8.81 -14.52 4.59
CA VAL A 43 -8.17 -15.60 5.34
C VAL A 43 -6.82 -15.15 5.90
N LEU A 44 -5.96 -14.52 5.09
CA LEU A 44 -4.65 -14.07 5.57
C LEU A 44 -4.71 -12.83 6.45
N SER A 45 -5.67 -11.91 6.26
CA SER A 45 -5.93 -10.84 7.23
C SER A 45 -6.30 -11.42 8.59
N GLY A 46 -7.14 -12.47 8.60
CA GLY A 46 -7.53 -13.19 9.81
C GLY A 46 -6.35 -13.91 10.47
N ILE A 47 -5.60 -14.71 9.70
CA ILE A 47 -4.40 -15.43 10.19
C ILE A 47 -3.35 -14.45 10.72
N GLY A 48 -3.11 -13.34 10.02
CA GLY A 48 -2.15 -12.33 10.49
C GLY A 48 -2.61 -11.63 11.75
N SER A 49 -3.90 -11.32 11.88
CA SER A 49 -4.46 -10.73 13.11
C SER A 49 -4.33 -11.68 14.30
N LEU A 50 -4.55 -12.99 14.07
CA LEU A 50 -4.32 -14.04 15.06
C LEU A 50 -2.83 -14.13 15.44
N LEU A 51 -1.93 -14.15 14.45
CA LEU A 51 -0.49 -14.21 14.66
C LEU A 51 0.00 -13.02 15.51
N GLN A 52 -0.38 -11.80 15.14
CA GLN A 52 0.00 -10.58 15.85
C GLN A 52 -0.55 -10.53 17.28
N SER A 53 -1.80 -10.95 17.48
CA SER A 53 -2.49 -10.88 18.77
C SER A 53 -2.08 -12.00 19.74
N LEU A 54 -1.84 -13.22 19.24
CA LEU A 54 -1.43 -14.39 20.05
C LEU A 54 0.08 -14.41 20.30
N GLY A 55 0.88 -13.97 19.33
CA GLY A 55 2.34 -13.85 19.45
C GLY A 55 3.11 -15.17 19.62
N PRO A 56 2.78 -16.27 18.91
CA PRO A 56 3.49 -17.55 19.08
C PRO A 56 4.97 -17.41 18.67
N ARG A 57 5.88 -17.95 19.49
CA ARG A 57 7.32 -18.05 19.18
C ARG A 57 8.00 -16.75 18.73
N GLY A 58 7.50 -15.59 19.19
CA GLY A 58 8.06 -14.28 18.87
C GLY A 58 7.63 -13.69 17.52
N PHE A 59 6.61 -14.27 16.88
CA PHE A 59 5.91 -13.69 15.73
C PHE A 59 4.63 -13.04 16.25
N GLY A 60 4.66 -11.72 16.43
CA GLY A 60 3.58 -10.92 16.99
C GLY A 60 3.86 -10.32 18.37
N ALA A 61 3.55 -9.04 18.55
CA ALA A 61 3.83 -8.29 19.78
C ALA A 61 2.83 -8.57 20.93
N LYS A 62 1.81 -9.40 20.72
CA LYS A 62 0.73 -9.67 21.69
C LYS A 62 -0.08 -8.41 22.03
N LEU A 63 -0.32 -7.57 21.02
CA LEU A 63 -1.11 -6.35 21.09
C LEU A 63 -2.38 -6.51 20.23
N PRO A 64 -3.44 -5.71 20.46
CA PRO A 64 -4.65 -5.75 19.64
C PRO A 64 -4.34 -5.17 18.26
N PHE A 65 -3.79 -6.01 17.38
CA PHE A 65 -3.48 -5.67 16.00
C PHE A 65 -4.40 -6.42 15.05
N VAL A 66 -4.76 -5.71 13.99
CA VAL A 66 -5.38 -6.29 12.80
C VAL A 66 -4.40 -6.12 11.66
N MET A 67 -4.23 -7.19 10.90
CA MET A 67 -3.37 -7.22 9.72
C MET A 67 -4.25 -7.16 8.47
N LEU A 68 -3.87 -6.32 7.52
CA LEU A 68 -4.64 -6.07 6.30
C LEU A 68 -3.68 -5.98 5.10
N PRO A 69 -4.18 -6.10 3.86
CA PRO A 69 -3.40 -5.72 2.69
C PRO A 69 -2.99 -4.25 2.80
N GLY A 70 -1.69 -3.96 2.75
CA GLY A 70 -1.22 -2.60 2.90
C GLY A 70 -1.58 -1.75 1.68
N GLY A 71 -2.06 -0.52 1.89
CA GLY A 71 -2.40 0.40 0.80
C GLY A 71 -1.20 0.77 -0.08
N ALA A 72 -0.12 1.29 0.50
CA ALA A 72 1.10 1.60 -0.25
C ALA A 72 1.75 0.38 -0.95
N PRO A 73 1.88 -0.81 -0.33
CA PRO A 73 2.45 -1.95 -1.01
C PRO A 73 1.51 -2.61 -2.02
N LEU A 74 0.19 -2.50 -1.85
CA LEU A 74 -0.79 -2.86 -2.89
C LEU A 74 -0.52 -2.10 -4.18
N VAL A 75 -0.21 -0.83 -4.03
CA VAL A 75 0.05 0.07 -5.14
C VAL A 75 1.36 -0.26 -5.83
N LEU A 76 2.41 -0.51 -5.05
CA LEU A 76 3.70 -0.95 -5.58
C LEU A 76 3.57 -2.30 -6.29
N PHE A 77 2.77 -3.22 -5.74
CA PHE A 77 2.43 -4.48 -6.38
C PHE A 77 1.78 -4.28 -7.76
N LEU A 78 0.78 -3.38 -7.87
CA LEU A 78 0.13 -3.07 -9.15
C LEU A 78 1.10 -2.49 -10.17
N SER A 79 2.01 -1.60 -9.73
CA SER A 79 3.04 -1.03 -10.60
C SER A 79 3.96 -2.12 -11.15
N ILE A 80 4.45 -3.01 -10.29
CA ILE A 80 5.31 -4.14 -10.71
C ILE A 80 4.54 -5.08 -11.63
N ALA A 81 3.28 -5.37 -11.34
CA ALA A 81 2.44 -6.23 -12.16
C ALA A 81 2.23 -5.68 -13.58
N HIS A 82 2.03 -4.37 -13.73
CA HIS A 82 1.90 -3.73 -15.04
C HIS A 82 3.20 -3.72 -15.84
N GLN A 83 4.33 -3.48 -15.17
CA GLN A 83 5.63 -3.35 -15.84
C GLN A 83 6.28 -4.71 -16.15
N HIS A 84 6.16 -5.68 -15.24
CA HIS A 84 6.92 -6.93 -15.25
C HIS A 84 6.04 -8.19 -15.17
N GLY A 85 4.72 -8.03 -15.08
CA GLY A 85 3.75 -9.13 -14.97
C GLY A 85 3.45 -9.58 -13.54
N LEU A 86 2.29 -10.22 -13.38
CA LEU A 86 1.77 -10.74 -12.10
C LEU A 86 2.71 -11.75 -11.40
N PRO A 87 3.34 -12.74 -12.08
CA PRO A 87 4.27 -13.66 -11.43
C PRO A 87 5.48 -12.97 -10.82
N THR A 88 5.93 -11.87 -11.45
CA THR A 88 7.05 -11.06 -10.95
C THR A 88 6.61 -10.22 -9.75
N ALA A 89 5.39 -9.68 -9.78
CA ALA A 89 4.84 -8.93 -8.65
C ALA A 89 4.65 -9.81 -7.40
N THR A 90 4.16 -11.05 -7.55
CA THR A 90 4.07 -11.99 -6.43
C THR A 90 5.44 -12.44 -5.93
N GLY A 91 6.38 -12.70 -6.84
CA GLY A 91 7.77 -12.98 -6.49
C GLY A 91 8.42 -11.83 -5.73
N ALA A 92 8.12 -10.58 -6.10
CA ALA A 92 8.60 -9.38 -5.40
C ALA A 92 8.04 -9.26 -3.98
N VAL A 93 6.76 -9.59 -3.77
CA VAL A 93 6.14 -9.66 -2.43
C VAL A 93 6.81 -10.72 -1.57
N ILE A 94 7.01 -11.94 -2.10
CA ILE A 94 7.68 -13.03 -1.38
C ILE A 94 9.12 -12.66 -1.04
N LEU A 95 9.86 -12.12 -2.01
CA LEU A 95 11.24 -11.67 -1.83
C LEU A 95 11.33 -10.59 -0.77
N THR A 96 10.40 -9.64 -0.78
CA THR A 96 10.34 -8.57 0.22
C THR A 96 9.96 -9.10 1.60
N GLY A 97 9.01 -10.04 1.68
CA GLY A 97 8.67 -10.78 2.89
C GLY A 97 9.88 -11.49 3.51
N ALA A 98 10.70 -12.16 2.68
CA ALA A 98 11.94 -12.79 3.10
C ALA A 98 12.99 -11.75 3.52
N PHE A 99 13.08 -10.64 2.79
CA PHE A 99 14.00 -9.54 3.06
C PHE A 99 13.77 -8.90 4.44
N TYR A 100 12.52 -8.78 4.90
CA TYR A 100 12.24 -8.34 6.28
C TYR A 100 13.03 -9.15 7.30
N PHE A 101 13.08 -10.49 7.18
CA PHE A 101 13.81 -11.35 8.14
C PHE A 101 15.32 -11.11 8.10
N VAL A 102 15.87 -10.86 6.91
CA VAL A 102 17.30 -10.61 6.72
C VAL A 102 17.71 -9.25 7.26
N VAL A 103 16.89 -8.22 7.03
CA VAL A 103 17.21 -6.85 7.43
C VAL A 103 16.85 -6.56 8.88
N LEU A 104 15.91 -7.30 9.47
CA LEU A 104 15.47 -7.04 10.85
C LEU A 104 16.60 -6.90 11.89
N PRO A 105 17.68 -7.71 11.87
CA PRO A 105 18.81 -7.54 12.78
C PRO A 105 19.61 -6.24 12.52
N LEU A 106 19.64 -5.80 11.27
CA LEU A 106 20.38 -4.63 10.77
C LEU A 106 19.52 -3.36 10.76
N PHE A 107 18.23 -3.49 11.09
CA PHE A 107 17.21 -2.50 10.79
C PHE A 107 17.49 -1.13 11.41
N SER A 108 17.94 -1.10 12.67
CA SER A 108 18.28 0.15 13.37
C SER A 108 19.44 0.92 12.73
N TRP A 109 20.35 0.22 12.02
CA TRP A 109 21.44 0.85 11.28
C TRP A 109 20.99 1.30 9.89
N LEU A 110 20.19 0.48 9.20
CA LEU A 110 19.80 0.71 7.80
C LEU A 110 18.82 1.90 7.64
N LEU A 111 18.04 2.22 8.68
CA LEU A 111 17.11 3.36 8.69
C LEU A 111 17.78 4.70 8.32
N LYS A 112 19.07 4.88 8.60
CA LYS A 112 19.80 6.11 8.28
C LYS A 112 19.93 6.38 6.78
N PHE A 113 19.91 5.33 5.95
CA PHE A 113 20.10 5.43 4.51
C PHE A 113 18.79 5.61 3.72
N PHE A 114 17.64 5.39 4.37
CA PHE A 114 16.32 5.47 3.75
C PHE A 114 15.41 6.44 4.52
N PRO A 115 15.77 7.74 4.59
CA PRO A 115 14.93 8.73 5.22
C PRO A 115 13.60 8.89 4.45
N PRO A 116 12.58 9.53 5.07
CA PRO A 116 11.30 9.83 4.43
C PRO A 116 11.44 10.46 3.03
N LEU A 117 12.53 11.20 2.79
CA LEU A 117 12.88 11.77 1.49
C LEU A 117 12.90 10.73 0.37
N VAL A 118 13.71 9.67 0.52
CA VAL A 118 13.93 8.64 -0.49
C VAL A 118 12.63 7.90 -0.80
N ILE A 119 11.91 7.53 0.27
CA ILE A 119 10.71 6.71 0.18
C ILE A 119 9.56 7.54 -0.42
N GLY A 120 9.43 8.80 0.00
CA GLY A 120 8.45 9.74 -0.54
C GLY A 120 8.67 9.99 -2.04
N THR A 121 9.90 10.28 -2.47
CA THR A 121 10.23 10.48 -3.89
C THR A 121 9.83 9.28 -4.74
N MET A 122 10.16 8.07 -4.28
CA MET A 122 9.83 6.84 -5.00
C MET A 122 8.31 6.63 -5.14
N ILE A 123 7.54 6.88 -4.08
CA ILE A 123 6.08 6.76 -4.13
C ILE A 123 5.45 7.79 -5.07
N VAL A 124 5.98 9.02 -5.13
CA VAL A 124 5.52 10.02 -6.09
C VAL A 124 5.74 9.54 -7.53
N ILE A 125 6.94 9.03 -7.85
CA ILE A 125 7.26 8.49 -9.19
C ILE A 125 6.29 7.35 -9.57
N VAL A 126 6.04 6.44 -8.63
CA VAL A 126 5.07 5.34 -8.81
C VAL A 126 3.66 5.89 -9.05
N GLY A 127 3.22 6.86 -8.24
CA GLY A 127 1.91 7.48 -8.37
C GLY A 127 1.72 8.11 -9.76
N VAL A 128 2.70 8.89 -10.23
CA VAL A 128 2.66 9.49 -11.58
C VAL A 128 2.62 8.43 -12.68
N ASN A 129 3.45 7.38 -12.58
CA ASN A 129 3.43 6.29 -13.56
C ASN A 129 2.07 5.59 -13.62
N LEU A 130 1.47 5.30 -12.47
CA LEU A 130 0.17 4.63 -12.40
C LEU A 130 -0.96 5.53 -12.89
N VAL A 131 -0.96 6.83 -12.58
CA VAL A 131 -1.94 7.79 -13.14
C VAL A 131 -1.89 7.74 -14.66
N ARG A 132 -0.71 7.68 -15.27
CA ARG A 132 -0.55 7.52 -16.72
C ARG A 132 -1.18 6.22 -17.22
N VAL A 133 -0.96 5.10 -16.55
CA VAL A 133 -1.58 3.80 -16.89
C VAL A 133 -3.11 3.88 -16.80
N GLY A 134 -3.65 4.44 -15.71
CA GLY A 134 -5.09 4.62 -15.52
C GLY A 134 -5.71 5.53 -16.60
N ALA A 135 -5.02 6.60 -16.98
CA ALA A 135 -5.46 7.48 -18.05
C ALA A 135 -5.57 6.73 -19.40
N LEU A 136 -4.62 5.85 -19.71
CA LEU A 136 -4.65 5.03 -20.93
C LEU A 136 -5.81 4.01 -20.96
N LEU A 137 -6.32 3.58 -19.79
CA LEU A 137 -7.54 2.75 -19.72
C LEU A 137 -8.82 3.54 -20.10
N ILE A 138 -8.80 4.86 -19.92
CA ILE A 138 -9.90 5.75 -20.32
C ILE A 138 -9.73 6.17 -21.78
N THR A 139 -8.53 6.63 -22.16
CA THR A 139 -8.29 7.26 -23.46
C THR A 139 -7.90 6.28 -24.54
N GLY A 140 -7.46 5.06 -24.22
CA GLY A 140 -6.78 4.20 -25.17
C GLY A 140 -5.36 4.71 -25.48
N GLN A 141 -4.65 4.04 -26.38
CA GLN A 141 -3.28 4.46 -26.70
C GLN A 141 -3.26 5.59 -27.74
N PRO A 142 -2.44 6.64 -27.55
CA PRO A 142 -2.24 7.67 -28.57
C PRO A 142 -1.87 7.05 -29.92
N GLY A 143 -2.50 7.52 -31.00
CA GLY A 143 -2.28 7.00 -32.35
C GLY A 143 -3.06 5.73 -32.71
N THR A 144 -3.88 5.18 -31.79
CA THR A 144 -4.78 4.06 -32.11
C THR A 144 -6.18 4.53 -32.53
N PRO A 145 -6.89 3.80 -33.41
CA PRO A 145 -8.28 4.07 -33.73
C PRO A 145 -9.13 4.06 -32.45
N GLY A 146 -9.94 5.11 -32.24
CA GLY A 146 -10.76 5.24 -31.04
C GLY A 146 -10.04 5.84 -29.82
N PHE A 147 -8.83 6.38 -30.00
CA PHE A 147 -8.17 7.21 -28.99
C PHE A 147 -9.09 8.37 -28.57
N ALA A 148 -9.21 8.56 -27.25
CA ALA A 148 -10.05 9.56 -26.60
C ALA A 148 -11.52 9.55 -27.08
N ALA A 149 -12.07 8.36 -27.38
CA ALA A 149 -13.48 8.22 -27.75
C ALA A 149 -14.40 8.89 -26.69
N PRO A 150 -15.34 9.77 -27.10
CA PRO A 150 -16.16 10.55 -26.16
C PRO A 150 -16.89 9.69 -25.12
N ARG A 151 -17.37 8.51 -25.54
CA ARG A 151 -18.03 7.55 -24.66
C ARG A 151 -17.12 7.06 -23.53
N ASN A 152 -15.87 6.76 -23.82
CA ASN A 152 -14.93 6.27 -22.83
C ASN A 152 -14.53 7.39 -21.86
N LEU A 153 -14.33 8.61 -22.39
CA LEU A 153 -14.08 9.80 -21.58
C LEU A 153 -15.23 10.08 -20.60
N VAL A 154 -16.47 10.07 -21.09
CA VAL A 154 -17.67 10.26 -20.26
C VAL A 154 -17.75 9.20 -19.19
N LEU A 155 -17.56 7.92 -19.52
CA LEU A 155 -17.60 6.84 -18.52
C LEU A 155 -16.50 6.96 -17.46
N GLY A 156 -15.26 7.24 -17.87
CA GLY A 156 -14.14 7.40 -16.93
C GLY A 156 -14.32 8.62 -16.02
N LEU A 157 -14.65 9.77 -16.58
CA LEU A 157 -14.88 11.01 -15.82
C LEU A 157 -16.12 10.92 -14.93
N ALA A 158 -17.22 10.31 -15.42
CA ALA A 158 -18.41 10.08 -14.61
C ALA A 158 -18.09 9.13 -13.44
N THR A 159 -17.27 8.11 -13.64
CA THR A 159 -16.83 7.21 -12.55
C THR A 159 -16.03 7.96 -11.49
N ILE A 160 -15.13 8.86 -11.89
CA ILE A 160 -14.40 9.75 -10.97
C ILE A 160 -15.40 10.66 -10.22
N GLY A 161 -16.31 11.31 -10.94
CA GLY A 161 -17.32 12.19 -10.35
C GLY A 161 -18.24 11.48 -9.37
N LEU A 162 -18.70 10.27 -9.70
CA LEU A 162 -19.50 9.41 -8.82
C LEU A 162 -18.70 8.99 -7.58
N THR A 163 -17.42 8.65 -7.75
CA THR A 163 -16.53 8.34 -6.61
C THR A 163 -16.43 9.52 -5.66
N VAL A 164 -16.23 10.73 -6.18
CA VAL A 164 -16.15 11.97 -5.38
C VAL A 164 -17.47 12.29 -4.71
N ALA A 165 -18.58 12.19 -5.43
CA ALA A 165 -19.93 12.40 -4.88
C ALA A 165 -20.20 11.41 -3.73
N LEU A 166 -19.94 10.12 -3.94
CA LEU A 166 -20.11 9.11 -2.89
C LEU A 166 -19.19 9.36 -1.70
N TYR A 167 -17.94 9.78 -1.92
CA TYR A 167 -17.05 10.17 -0.82
C TYR A 167 -17.59 11.37 -0.01
N TRP A 168 -18.23 12.33 -0.69
CA TRP A 168 -18.82 13.51 -0.07
C TRP A 168 -20.14 13.20 0.68
N LEU A 169 -21.01 12.37 0.09
CA LEU A 169 -22.33 12.03 0.62
C LEU A 169 -22.27 10.94 1.71
N CYS A 170 -21.33 9.99 1.62
CA CYS A 170 -21.25 8.87 2.56
C CYS A 170 -20.43 9.22 3.81
N THR A 171 -20.75 8.58 4.93
CA THR A 171 -20.05 8.71 6.20
C THR A 171 -19.55 7.35 6.71
N GLY A 172 -18.60 7.36 7.64
CA GLY A 172 -18.06 6.15 8.27
C GLY A 172 -17.44 5.18 7.26
N VAL A 173 -17.82 3.90 7.36
CA VAL A 173 -17.30 2.80 6.52
C VAL A 173 -17.64 2.98 5.04
N LEU A 174 -18.83 3.51 4.71
CA LEU A 174 -19.22 3.73 3.31
C LEU A 174 -18.29 4.72 2.61
N ARG A 175 -17.76 5.71 3.33
CA ARG A 175 -16.79 6.67 2.79
C ARG A 175 -15.46 6.01 2.44
N GLN A 176 -15.02 5.01 3.22
CA GLN A 176 -13.81 4.23 2.90
C GLN A 176 -14.00 3.35 1.66
N LEU A 177 -15.24 2.93 1.41
CA LEU A 177 -15.64 2.17 0.23
C LEU A 177 -15.97 3.04 -0.99
N ALA A 178 -15.82 4.37 -0.92
CA ALA A 178 -16.27 5.28 -1.97
C ALA A 178 -15.70 4.96 -3.36
N VAL A 179 -14.43 4.55 -3.45
CA VAL A 179 -13.81 4.13 -4.73
C VAL A 179 -14.48 2.89 -5.31
N MET A 180 -14.76 1.89 -4.46
CA MET A 180 -15.44 0.67 -4.88
C MET A 180 -16.89 0.95 -5.26
N LEU A 181 -17.61 1.75 -4.46
CA LEU A 181 -18.98 2.15 -4.76
C LEU A 181 -19.04 3.01 -6.04
N GLY A 182 -18.03 3.85 -6.29
CA GLY A 182 -17.87 4.61 -7.52
C GLY A 182 -17.67 3.70 -8.73
N LEU A 183 -16.86 2.65 -8.60
CA LEU A 183 -16.71 1.60 -9.64
C LEU A 183 -18.06 0.93 -9.94
N VAL A 184 -18.82 0.55 -8.91
CA VAL A 184 -20.15 -0.06 -9.06
C VAL A 184 -21.12 0.91 -9.74
N ALA A 185 -21.17 2.16 -9.31
CA ALA A 185 -22.03 3.18 -9.88
C ALA A 185 -21.65 3.52 -11.33
N GLY A 186 -20.35 3.63 -11.64
CA GLY A 186 -19.84 3.81 -13.00
C GLY A 186 -20.17 2.62 -13.89
N THR A 187 -20.13 1.39 -13.35
CA THR A 187 -20.53 0.17 -14.06
C THR A 187 -22.03 0.17 -14.34
N ALA A 188 -22.86 0.60 -13.37
CA ALA A 188 -24.30 0.73 -13.55
C ALA A 188 -24.65 1.78 -14.63
N LEU A 189 -23.94 2.92 -14.65
CA LEU A 189 -24.05 3.91 -15.71
C LEU A 189 -23.67 3.31 -17.07
N ALA A 190 -22.58 2.54 -17.11
CA ALA A 190 -22.15 1.86 -18.33
C ALA A 190 -23.18 0.84 -18.82
N ALA A 191 -23.85 0.13 -17.91
CA ALA A 191 -24.97 -0.76 -18.24
C ALA A 191 -26.15 0.01 -18.85
N ALA A 192 -26.53 1.15 -18.26
CA ALA A 192 -27.57 2.03 -18.80
C ALA A 192 -27.22 2.57 -20.20
N MET A 193 -25.93 2.74 -20.50
CA MET A 193 -25.41 3.15 -21.81
C MET A 193 -25.16 1.97 -22.78
N GLY A 194 -25.64 0.77 -22.48
CA GLY A 194 -25.48 -0.43 -23.31
C GLY A 194 -24.02 -0.88 -23.47
N ALA A 195 -23.14 -0.58 -22.51
CA ALA A 195 -21.71 -0.90 -22.54
C ALA A 195 -21.34 -2.20 -21.84
N LEU A 196 -22.30 -2.86 -21.20
CA LEU A 196 -22.04 -4.02 -20.35
C LEU A 196 -22.20 -5.32 -21.13
N HIS A 197 -21.20 -6.19 -21.04
CA HIS A 197 -21.33 -7.58 -21.46
C HIS A 197 -21.33 -8.43 -20.20
N LEU A 198 -22.41 -9.18 -19.97
CA LEU A 198 -22.54 -10.04 -18.79
C LEU A 198 -21.81 -11.36 -19.05
N PRO A 199 -20.73 -11.69 -18.31
CA PRO A 199 -20.12 -13.01 -18.41
C PRO A 199 -21.06 -14.09 -17.86
N HIS A 200 -20.92 -15.32 -18.39
CA HIS A 200 -21.69 -16.48 -17.92
C HIS A 200 -21.37 -16.78 -16.44
N LEU A 201 -22.42 -16.83 -15.62
CA LEU A 201 -22.34 -17.10 -14.19
C LEU A 201 -22.29 -18.62 -13.97
N GLY A 202 -21.10 -19.17 -13.79
CA GLY A 202 -20.92 -20.58 -13.42
C GLY A 202 -21.43 -20.89 -12.00
N ALA A 203 -21.85 -22.14 -11.80
CA ALA A 203 -22.27 -22.67 -10.50
C ALA A 203 -21.06 -22.96 -9.60
N GLY A 204 -20.89 -22.15 -8.54
CA GLY A 204 -19.91 -22.40 -7.47
C GLY A 204 -20.60 -22.90 -6.21
N GLY A 205 -19.94 -23.79 -5.47
CA GLY A 205 -20.40 -24.27 -4.16
C GLY A 205 -20.33 -23.20 -3.06
N PRO A 206 -20.91 -23.45 -1.86
CA PRO A 206 -20.96 -22.46 -0.79
C PRO A 206 -19.62 -22.23 -0.07
N LEU A 207 -18.67 -23.15 -0.17
CA LEU A 207 -17.34 -23.09 0.44
C LEU A 207 -16.27 -22.96 -0.63
N HIS A 208 -15.33 -22.04 -0.44
CA HIS A 208 -14.23 -21.80 -1.37
C HIS A 208 -12.93 -21.51 -0.60
N ALA A 209 -11.91 -22.35 -0.80
CA ALA A 209 -10.60 -22.16 -0.19
C ALA A 209 -9.69 -21.37 -1.15
N PRO A 210 -8.83 -20.47 -0.63
CA PRO A 210 -7.97 -19.66 -1.49
C PRO A 210 -6.99 -20.55 -2.26
N GLN A 211 -6.88 -20.33 -3.56
CA GLN A 211 -5.98 -21.09 -4.43
C GLN A 211 -4.52 -20.66 -4.22
N LEU A 212 -3.62 -21.64 -4.06
CA LEU A 212 -2.18 -21.40 -4.00
C LEU A 212 -1.64 -21.06 -5.41
N MET A 213 -0.78 -20.04 -5.48
CA MET A 213 -0.15 -19.56 -6.71
C MET A 213 -1.17 -19.24 -7.83
N PRO A 214 -2.14 -18.32 -7.58
CA PRO A 214 -3.22 -18.02 -8.53
C PRO A 214 -2.73 -17.48 -9.88
N PHE A 215 -1.53 -16.91 -9.93
CA PHE A 215 -0.90 -16.38 -11.15
C PHE A 215 0.19 -17.29 -11.72
N GLY A 216 0.30 -18.53 -11.25
CA GLY A 216 1.39 -19.45 -11.56
C GLY A 216 2.62 -19.28 -10.66
N SER A 217 3.72 -19.93 -11.03
CA SER A 217 4.95 -19.94 -10.22
C SER A 217 5.55 -18.52 -10.09
N PRO A 218 5.84 -18.04 -8.87
CA PRO A 218 6.47 -16.73 -8.66
C PRO A 218 7.79 -16.59 -9.41
N ARG A 219 8.05 -15.41 -9.98
CA ARG A 219 9.32 -15.04 -10.62
C ARG A 219 10.06 -14.03 -9.77
N PHE A 220 11.29 -14.35 -9.40
CA PHE A 220 12.11 -13.50 -8.54
C PHE A 220 13.00 -12.60 -9.39
N ASP A 221 12.66 -11.32 -9.44
CA ASP A 221 13.46 -10.28 -10.08
C ASP A 221 13.82 -9.22 -9.03
N LEU A 222 15.10 -9.10 -8.70
CA LEU A 222 15.56 -8.20 -7.65
C LEU A 222 15.35 -6.73 -8.02
N LEU A 223 15.56 -6.36 -9.30
CA LEU A 223 15.43 -5.00 -9.80
C LEU A 223 13.97 -4.56 -9.79
N ALA A 224 13.07 -5.43 -10.25
CA ALA A 224 11.63 -5.18 -10.20
C ALA A 224 11.11 -5.10 -8.75
N SER A 225 11.77 -5.80 -7.81
CA SER A 225 11.39 -5.82 -6.40
C SER A 225 11.87 -4.62 -5.59
N LEU A 226 12.81 -3.83 -6.10
CA LEU A 226 13.40 -2.69 -5.39
C LEU A 226 12.37 -1.74 -4.77
N PRO A 227 11.25 -1.38 -5.42
CA PRO A 227 10.29 -0.48 -4.82
C PRO A 227 9.65 -1.06 -3.55
N LEU A 228 9.32 -2.35 -3.56
CA LEU A 228 8.80 -3.04 -2.37
C LEU A 228 9.88 -3.22 -1.31
N LEU A 229 11.11 -3.56 -1.69
CA LEU A 229 12.24 -3.71 -0.76
C LEU A 229 12.56 -2.40 -0.03
N VAL A 230 12.60 -1.28 -0.74
CA VAL A 230 12.82 0.05 -0.13
C VAL A 230 11.63 0.45 0.73
N TYR A 231 10.41 0.26 0.25
CA TYR A 231 9.19 0.51 1.03
C TYR A 231 9.16 -0.31 2.32
N SER A 232 9.64 -1.55 2.30
CA SER A 232 9.66 -2.43 3.47
C SER A 232 10.39 -1.78 4.65
N LEU A 233 11.45 -1.01 4.40
CA LEU A 233 12.19 -0.29 5.44
C LEU A 233 11.35 0.81 6.10
N ALA A 234 10.56 1.55 5.31
CA ALA A 234 9.56 2.49 5.83
C ALA A 234 8.51 1.75 6.66
N SER A 235 8.00 0.65 6.12
CA SER A 235 6.97 -0.17 6.77
C SER A 235 7.45 -0.73 8.10
N MET A 236 8.72 -1.13 8.22
CA MET A 236 9.32 -1.54 9.50
C MET A 236 9.35 -0.39 10.51
N ALA A 237 9.65 0.85 10.07
CA ALA A 237 9.64 2.03 10.93
C ALA A 237 8.23 2.36 11.40
N GLU A 238 7.26 2.28 10.49
CA GLU A 238 5.85 2.46 10.78
C GLU A 238 5.34 1.40 11.76
N ALA A 239 5.63 0.12 11.52
CA ALA A 239 5.29 -0.98 12.42
C ALA A 239 5.90 -0.81 13.82
N THR A 240 7.11 -0.24 13.90
CA THR A 240 7.76 0.11 15.17
C THR A 240 6.96 1.18 15.91
N GLY A 241 6.63 2.30 15.25
CA GLY A 241 5.81 3.36 15.83
C GLY A 241 4.42 2.87 16.23
N GLN A 242 3.75 2.10 15.37
CA GLN A 242 2.46 1.48 15.63
C GLN A 242 2.50 0.54 16.85
N THR A 243 3.60 -0.20 17.04
CA THR A 243 3.81 -1.06 18.22
C THR A 243 3.85 -0.24 19.51
N VAL A 244 4.55 0.89 19.52
CA VAL A 244 4.61 1.80 20.67
C VAL A 244 3.26 2.44 20.95
N ILE A 245 2.65 3.06 19.94
CA ILE A 245 1.36 3.78 20.03
C ILE A 245 0.23 2.85 20.49
N ASN A 246 0.20 1.60 20.02
CA ASN A 246 -0.79 0.62 20.44
C ASN A 246 -0.53 0.13 21.87
N GLY A 247 0.74 -0.05 22.26
CA GLY A 247 1.13 -0.33 23.64
C GLY A 247 0.64 0.71 24.64
N GLU A 248 0.86 1.99 24.32
CA GLU A 248 0.32 3.12 25.09
C GLU A 248 -1.20 3.07 25.18
N ALA A 249 -1.88 2.80 24.06
CA ALA A 249 -3.34 2.73 24.01
C ALA A 249 -3.91 1.65 24.94
N VAL A 250 -3.18 0.54 25.13
CA VAL A 250 -3.57 -0.55 26.05
C VAL A 250 -2.97 -0.44 27.45
N GLY A 251 -2.15 0.59 27.73
CA GLY A 251 -1.49 0.79 29.02
C GLY A 251 -0.36 -0.20 29.31
N ARG A 252 0.27 -0.77 28.27
CA ARG A 252 1.39 -1.71 28.40
C ARG A 252 2.71 -1.00 28.07
N GLN A 253 3.71 -1.13 28.95
CA GLN A 253 5.06 -0.65 28.65
C GLN A 253 5.67 -1.45 27.49
N ILE A 254 6.00 -0.74 26.41
CA ILE A 254 6.61 -1.31 25.20
C ILE A 254 8.08 -0.96 25.17
N ASP A 255 8.91 -1.98 24.95
CA ASP A 255 10.30 -1.78 24.56
C ASP A 255 10.37 -1.96 23.05
N ALA A 256 10.61 -0.86 22.32
CA ALA A 256 10.68 -0.86 20.86
C ALA A 256 11.73 -1.84 20.34
N ARG A 257 12.86 -2.04 21.03
CA ARG A 257 13.93 -2.95 20.58
C ARG A 257 13.56 -4.41 20.73
N ARG A 258 12.65 -4.73 21.65
CA ARG A 258 12.19 -6.11 21.92
C ARG A 258 10.90 -6.45 21.20
N ASP A 259 9.92 -5.54 21.22
CA ASP A 259 8.56 -5.84 20.81
C ASP A 259 8.29 -5.48 19.35
N ALA A 260 8.89 -4.40 18.81
CA ALA A 260 8.72 -4.07 17.38
C ALA A 260 9.26 -5.17 16.45
N PRO A 261 10.42 -5.82 16.72
CA PRO A 261 10.84 -6.94 15.90
C PRO A 261 9.85 -8.11 15.87
N ARG A 262 9.05 -8.30 16.93
CA ARG A 262 8.00 -9.33 16.93
C ARG A 262 6.87 -8.97 15.99
N THR A 263 6.44 -7.70 15.97
CA THR A 263 5.45 -7.18 15.01
C THR A 263 5.96 -7.36 13.58
N ILE A 264 7.18 -6.92 13.31
CA ILE A 264 7.78 -6.99 11.96
C ILE A 264 7.92 -8.43 11.46
N ARG A 265 8.30 -9.38 12.33
CA ARG A 265 8.32 -10.82 11.97
C ARG A 265 6.93 -11.35 11.60
N GLY A 266 5.88 -10.87 12.27
CA GLY A 266 4.50 -11.20 11.95
C GLY A 266 4.12 -10.71 10.55
N ASP A 267 4.39 -9.43 10.27
CA ASP A 267 4.15 -8.82 8.95
C ASP A 267 4.92 -9.55 7.84
N ALA A 268 6.19 -9.88 8.10
CA ALA A 268 7.04 -10.63 7.19
C ALA A 268 6.49 -12.02 6.87
N ALA A 269 6.14 -12.80 7.90
CA ALA A 269 5.63 -14.16 7.74
C ALA A 269 4.35 -14.20 6.90
N VAL A 270 3.41 -13.30 7.20
CA VAL A 270 2.12 -13.29 6.51
C VAL A 270 2.22 -12.61 5.15
N SER A 271 3.17 -11.70 4.94
CA SER A 271 3.50 -11.18 3.61
C SER A 271 4.09 -12.25 2.69
N VAL A 272 4.98 -13.11 3.20
CA VAL A 272 5.49 -14.27 2.43
C VAL A 272 4.33 -15.19 2.05
N LEU A 273 3.46 -15.53 3.00
CA LEU A 273 2.25 -16.32 2.72
C LEU A 273 1.35 -15.60 1.70
N GLY A 274 1.12 -14.30 1.87
CA GLY A 274 0.29 -13.48 0.99
C GLY A 274 0.78 -13.48 -0.45
N GLY A 275 2.10 -13.37 -0.66
CA GLY A 275 2.67 -13.44 -2.00
C GLY A 275 2.38 -14.78 -2.71
N PHE A 276 2.38 -15.90 -1.98
CA PHE A 276 1.97 -17.20 -2.55
C PHE A 276 0.49 -17.27 -2.93
N PHE A 277 -0.37 -16.49 -2.27
CA PHE A 277 -1.79 -16.37 -2.60
C PHE A 277 -2.12 -15.17 -3.48
N GLY A 278 -1.12 -14.52 -4.09
CA GLY A 278 -1.35 -13.41 -5.02
C GLY A 278 -1.69 -12.07 -4.38
N LEU A 279 -1.50 -11.93 -3.07
CA LEU A 279 -1.77 -10.69 -2.34
C LEU A 279 -0.56 -9.76 -2.35
N PRO A 280 -0.77 -8.44 -2.19
CA PRO A 280 0.31 -7.52 -1.87
C PRO A 280 0.88 -7.75 -0.46
N LEU A 281 1.89 -6.98 -0.06
CA LEU A 281 2.41 -7.08 1.32
C LEU A 281 1.29 -6.87 2.33
N MET A 282 1.26 -7.77 3.30
CA MET A 282 0.30 -7.80 4.36
C MET A 282 0.95 -7.16 5.58
N VAL A 283 0.41 -6.02 6.03
CA VAL A 283 1.04 -5.17 7.04
C VAL A 283 0.10 -4.94 8.21
N THR A 284 0.68 -4.67 9.38
CA THR A 284 -0.10 -4.25 10.55
C THR A 284 -0.80 -2.92 10.28
N SER A 285 -2.11 -2.86 10.52
CA SER A 285 -2.90 -1.65 10.25
C SER A 285 -2.88 -0.69 11.44
N GLY A 286 -2.49 0.56 11.18
CA GLY A 286 -2.60 1.67 12.12
C GLY A 286 -4.03 2.15 12.35
N GLU A 287 -4.95 1.88 11.41
CA GLU A 287 -6.36 2.30 11.51
C GLU A 287 -7.06 1.64 12.70
N ASN A 288 -6.71 0.38 12.97
CA ASN A 288 -7.22 -0.36 14.12
C ASN A 288 -6.80 0.26 15.46
N ILE A 289 -5.61 0.89 15.52
CA ILE A 289 -5.12 1.54 16.74
C ILE A 289 -6.01 2.74 17.10
N GLY A 290 -6.45 3.51 16.09
CA GLY A 290 -7.39 4.61 16.27
C GLY A 290 -8.74 4.13 16.83
N ILE A 291 -9.27 3.02 16.31
CA ILE A 291 -10.51 2.42 16.80
C ILE A 291 -10.37 1.92 18.23
N VAL A 292 -9.26 1.25 18.58
CA VAL A 292 -8.99 0.81 19.96
C VAL A 292 -8.96 2.01 20.93
N ARG A 293 -8.36 3.14 20.51
CA ARG A 293 -8.31 4.38 21.30
C ARG A 293 -9.69 4.99 21.52
N ILE A 294 -10.52 5.07 20.47
CA ILE A 294 -11.85 5.70 20.53
C ILE A 294 -12.86 4.79 21.27
N THR A 295 -12.88 3.50 20.95
CA THR A 295 -13.84 2.54 21.53
C THR A 295 -13.48 2.12 22.96
N GLY A 296 -12.23 2.32 23.38
CA GLY A 296 -11.72 1.85 24.66
C GLY A 296 -11.57 0.32 24.77
N VAL A 297 -11.86 -0.43 23.69
CA VAL A 297 -11.79 -1.90 23.68
C VAL A 297 -10.34 -2.33 23.49
N ARG A 298 -9.59 -2.38 24.59
CA ARG A 298 -8.13 -2.66 24.62
C ARG A 298 -7.77 -4.15 24.54
N SER A 299 -8.75 -5.05 24.60
CA SER A 299 -8.49 -6.49 24.68
C SER A 299 -8.07 -7.07 23.33
N ARG A 300 -6.86 -7.63 23.27
CA ARG A 300 -6.36 -8.40 22.11
C ARG A 300 -7.20 -9.63 21.77
N PHE A 301 -8.05 -10.12 22.68
CA PHE A 301 -8.96 -11.22 22.36
C PHE A 301 -10.12 -10.79 21.46
N VAL A 302 -10.40 -9.50 21.39
CA VAL A 302 -11.35 -8.96 20.41
C VAL A 302 -10.77 -9.03 18.99
N THR A 303 -9.48 -8.70 18.81
CA THR A 303 -8.81 -8.86 17.51
C THR A 303 -8.57 -10.34 17.15
N VAL A 304 -8.42 -11.23 18.15
CA VAL A 304 -8.45 -12.69 17.91
C VAL A 304 -9.82 -13.14 17.39
N ALA A 305 -10.92 -12.71 18.04
CA ALA A 305 -12.27 -13.04 17.59
C ALA A 305 -12.55 -12.48 16.19
N ALA A 306 -12.13 -11.23 15.92
CA ALA A 306 -12.21 -10.64 14.58
C ALA A 306 -11.41 -11.46 13.56
N GLY A 307 -10.20 -11.91 13.91
CA GLY A 307 -9.39 -12.77 13.05
C GLY A 307 -10.06 -14.10 12.71
N LEU A 308 -10.69 -14.77 13.68
CA LEU A 308 -11.46 -15.99 13.45
C LEU A 308 -12.67 -15.74 12.52
N VAL A 309 -13.37 -14.63 12.71
CA VAL A 309 -14.49 -14.25 11.85
C VAL A 309 -14.00 -13.96 10.43
N LEU A 310 -12.87 -13.27 10.24
CA LEU A 310 -12.29 -13.01 8.92
C LEU A 310 -11.89 -14.32 8.21
N VAL A 311 -11.32 -15.29 8.93
CA VAL A 311 -11.03 -16.62 8.37
C VAL A 311 -12.33 -17.32 7.95
N ALA A 312 -13.36 -17.32 8.80
CA ALA A 312 -14.63 -17.94 8.48
C ALA A 312 -15.30 -17.28 7.26
N VAL A 313 -15.34 -15.95 7.21
CA VAL A 313 -15.90 -15.17 6.09
C VAL A 313 -15.11 -15.41 4.81
N GLY A 314 -13.77 -15.46 4.88
CA GLY A 314 -12.93 -15.73 3.71
C GLY A 314 -13.14 -17.12 3.10
N LEU A 315 -13.62 -18.09 3.87
CA LEU A 315 -13.97 -19.44 3.38
C LEU A 315 -15.40 -19.54 2.82
N LEU A 316 -16.25 -18.53 3.07
CA LEU A 316 -17.61 -18.46 2.54
C LEU A 316 -17.61 -17.80 1.17
N SER A 317 -18.19 -18.46 0.18
CA SER A 317 -17.99 -18.15 -1.24
C SER A 317 -18.75 -16.96 -1.88
N PRO A 318 -19.66 -16.16 -1.27
CA PRO A 318 -20.51 -15.31 -2.11
C PRO A 318 -20.14 -13.82 -2.06
N VAL A 319 -19.17 -13.35 -2.86
CA VAL A 319 -19.07 -11.88 -3.12
C VAL A 319 -18.74 -11.46 -4.58
N THR A 320 -17.96 -12.18 -5.39
CA THR A 320 -17.25 -11.48 -6.51
C THR A 320 -17.68 -11.75 -7.94
N ARG A 321 -18.94 -12.10 -8.20
CA ARG A 321 -19.43 -12.28 -9.59
C ARG A 321 -19.63 -10.99 -10.41
N LEU A 322 -19.31 -9.81 -9.88
CA LEU A 322 -19.56 -8.52 -10.53
C LEU A 322 -18.34 -7.87 -11.23
N ILE A 323 -17.12 -8.40 -11.03
CA ILE A 323 -15.89 -7.69 -11.44
C ILE A 323 -15.61 -7.81 -12.94
N GLY A 324 -15.86 -8.96 -13.56
CA GLY A 324 -15.56 -9.18 -14.98
C GLY A 324 -16.53 -8.51 -15.96
N ALA A 325 -17.62 -7.91 -15.47
CA ALA A 325 -18.55 -7.14 -16.29
C ALA A 325 -18.10 -5.67 -16.47
N VAL A 326 -17.13 -5.19 -15.69
CA VAL A 326 -16.79 -3.77 -15.59
C VAL A 326 -16.03 -3.29 -16.84
N PRO A 327 -16.51 -2.26 -17.55
CA PRO A 327 -15.81 -1.72 -18.71
C PRO A 327 -14.48 -1.04 -18.36
N ALA A 328 -13.47 -1.19 -19.23
CA ALA A 328 -12.14 -0.63 -19.03
C ALA A 328 -12.11 0.89 -18.69
N PRO A 329 -12.93 1.77 -19.30
CA PRO A 329 -12.94 3.19 -18.92
C PRO A 329 -13.42 3.44 -17.48
N VAL A 330 -14.33 2.61 -16.97
CA VAL A 330 -14.82 2.68 -15.58
C VAL A 330 -13.70 2.26 -14.62
N VAL A 331 -13.00 1.17 -14.93
CA VAL A 331 -11.79 0.77 -14.22
C VAL A 331 -10.76 1.91 -14.21
N GLY A 332 -10.49 2.50 -15.37
CA GLY A 332 -9.55 3.62 -15.50
C GLY A 332 -9.91 4.81 -14.61
N GLY A 333 -11.19 5.18 -14.56
CA GLY A 333 -11.69 6.25 -13.69
C GLY A 333 -11.45 5.96 -12.21
N SER A 334 -11.86 4.80 -11.70
CA SER A 334 -11.62 4.41 -10.30
C SER A 334 -10.13 4.28 -9.98
N ALA A 335 -9.35 3.68 -10.88
CA ALA A 335 -7.91 3.51 -10.72
C ALA A 335 -7.19 4.87 -10.64
N MET A 336 -7.56 5.83 -11.49
CA MET A 336 -6.99 7.19 -11.43
C MET A 336 -7.19 7.88 -10.09
N VAL A 337 -8.35 7.71 -9.43
CA VAL A 337 -8.57 8.24 -8.08
C VAL A 337 -7.57 7.64 -7.09
N VAL A 338 -7.40 6.32 -7.12
CA VAL A 338 -6.44 5.66 -6.22
C VAL A 338 -5.01 6.07 -6.53
N TYR A 339 -4.63 6.11 -7.81
CA TYR A 339 -3.32 6.55 -8.28
C TYR A 339 -3.01 8.01 -7.93
N GLY A 340 -4.02 8.88 -7.93
CA GLY A 340 -3.90 10.23 -7.40
C GLY A 340 -3.64 10.24 -5.89
N VAL A 341 -4.38 9.45 -5.11
CA VAL A 341 -4.15 9.30 -3.66
C VAL A 341 -2.73 8.80 -3.37
N ILE A 342 -2.17 7.92 -4.20
CA ILE A 342 -0.77 7.45 -4.08
C ILE A 342 0.22 8.60 -4.22
N ALA A 343 0.07 9.43 -5.25
CA ALA A 343 0.92 10.58 -5.44
C ALA A 343 0.86 11.51 -4.22
N VAL A 344 -0.34 11.71 -3.65
CA VAL A 344 -0.53 12.50 -2.41
C VAL A 344 0.15 11.85 -1.20
N LEU A 345 0.08 10.53 -1.03
CA LEU A 345 0.78 9.83 0.05
C LEU A 345 2.31 9.99 -0.06
N GLY A 346 2.84 9.96 -1.28
CA GLY A 346 4.25 10.27 -1.53
C GLY A 346 4.62 11.70 -1.14
N VAL A 347 3.78 12.68 -1.51
CA VAL A 347 3.95 14.09 -1.11
C VAL A 347 3.89 14.29 0.40
N GLN A 348 2.96 13.63 1.10
CA GLN A 348 2.89 13.68 2.56
C GLN A 348 4.15 13.12 3.21
N MET A 349 4.71 12.03 2.67
CA MET A 349 5.96 11.47 3.17
C MET A 349 7.15 12.39 2.90
N LEU A 350 7.19 13.05 1.73
CA LEU A 350 8.16 14.11 1.45
C LEU A 350 8.02 15.30 2.40
N GLY A 351 6.81 15.67 2.81
CA GLY A 351 6.57 16.71 3.82
C GLY A 351 7.21 16.41 5.18
N ARG A 352 7.44 15.13 5.51
CA ARG A 352 8.17 14.72 6.72
C ARG A 352 9.69 14.77 6.57
N ALA A 353 10.19 15.04 5.37
CA ALA A 353 11.62 15.04 5.05
C ALA A 353 12.29 16.42 5.17
N ASN A 354 11.60 17.43 5.71
CA ASN A 354 12.08 18.82 5.81
C ASN A 354 12.61 19.35 4.46
N LEU A 355 11.71 19.58 3.50
CA LEU A 355 12.06 20.11 2.18
C LEU A 355 12.50 21.59 2.20
N ASP A 356 12.36 22.28 3.33
CA ASP A 356 12.90 23.64 3.52
C ASP A 356 14.43 23.63 3.51
N ASP A 357 15.07 22.50 3.82
CA ASP A 357 16.48 22.29 3.55
C ASP A 357 16.70 22.15 2.03
N HIS A 358 17.41 23.12 1.45
CA HIS A 358 17.81 23.14 0.05
C HIS A 358 18.45 21.83 -0.41
N THR A 359 19.19 21.13 0.45
CA THR A 359 19.85 19.86 0.15
C THR A 359 18.83 18.73 -0.08
N ASN A 360 17.81 18.66 0.78
CA ASN A 360 16.73 17.68 0.67
C ASN A 360 15.84 17.98 -0.53
N ALA A 361 15.46 19.25 -0.70
CA ALA A 361 14.71 19.70 -1.87
C ALA A 361 15.46 19.38 -3.18
N PHE A 362 16.76 19.67 -3.26
CA PHE A 362 17.56 19.38 -4.44
C PHE A 362 17.68 17.87 -4.71
N THR A 363 17.93 17.08 -3.68
CA THR A 363 17.98 15.60 -3.78
C THR A 363 16.67 15.04 -4.33
N CYS A 364 15.53 15.50 -3.80
CA CYS A 364 14.21 15.12 -4.29
C CYS A 364 14.00 15.54 -5.75
N ALA A 365 14.34 16.78 -6.11
CA ALA A 365 14.17 17.31 -7.45
C ALA A 365 14.94 16.50 -8.51
N VAL A 366 16.22 16.19 -8.25
CA VAL A 366 17.05 15.41 -9.18
C VAL A 366 16.54 13.98 -9.30
N ALA A 367 16.17 13.34 -8.18
CA ALA A 367 15.62 11.99 -8.19
C ALA A 367 14.28 11.90 -8.92
N LEU A 368 13.39 12.89 -8.74
CA LEU A 368 12.14 13.00 -9.50
C LEU A 368 12.41 13.22 -10.99
N ALA A 369 13.32 14.13 -11.35
CA ALA A 369 13.64 14.42 -12.75
C ALA A 369 14.15 13.19 -13.49
N LEU A 370 15.13 12.50 -12.92
CA LEU A 370 15.70 11.29 -13.53
C LEU A 370 14.73 10.12 -13.52
N GLY A 371 13.96 9.95 -12.45
CA GLY A 371 12.99 8.86 -12.35
C GLY A 371 11.77 9.02 -13.25
N LEU A 372 11.26 10.24 -13.42
CA LEU A 372 10.11 10.53 -14.28
C LEU A 372 10.46 10.56 -15.77
N LEU A 373 11.72 10.78 -16.14
CA LEU A 373 12.15 10.89 -17.54
C LEU A 373 11.72 9.70 -18.43
N PRO A 374 12.02 8.42 -18.11
CA PRO A 374 11.56 7.28 -18.91
C PRO A 374 10.04 7.04 -18.84
N ILE A 375 9.37 7.55 -17.81
CA ILE A 375 7.92 7.43 -17.63
C ILE A 375 7.18 8.43 -18.53
N LEU A 376 7.66 9.66 -18.61
CA LEU A 376 7.05 10.73 -19.40
C LEU A 376 7.46 10.66 -20.88
N VAL A 377 8.65 10.15 -21.17
CA VAL A 377 9.17 9.95 -22.53
C VAL A 377 9.54 8.47 -22.73
N PRO A 378 8.56 7.60 -23.05
CA PRO A 378 8.82 6.20 -23.32
C PRO A 378 9.82 6.05 -24.47
N GLY A 379 10.80 5.16 -24.31
CA GLY A 379 11.81 4.90 -25.33
C GLY A 379 12.95 5.93 -25.39
N VAL A 380 13.04 6.85 -24.41
CA VAL A 380 14.15 7.82 -24.31
C VAL A 380 15.55 7.16 -24.29
N TYR A 381 15.65 5.91 -23.83
CA TYR A 381 16.90 5.15 -23.74
C TYR A 381 17.09 4.11 -24.86
N THR A 382 16.31 4.19 -25.95
CA THR A 382 16.35 3.21 -27.05
C THR A 382 17.70 3.09 -27.75
N GLN A 383 18.51 4.15 -27.75
CA GLN A 383 19.85 4.17 -28.35
C GLN A 383 20.95 3.64 -27.41
N LEU A 384 20.63 3.30 -26.17
CA LEU A 384 21.60 2.77 -25.22
C LEU A 384 21.79 1.26 -25.38
N ALA A 385 22.95 0.77 -24.95
CA ALA A 385 23.22 -0.67 -24.90
C ALA A 385 22.14 -1.40 -24.07
N PRO A 386 21.70 -2.61 -24.48
CA PRO A 386 20.56 -3.31 -23.87
C PRO A 386 20.66 -3.44 -22.34
N ASN A 387 21.86 -3.75 -21.81
CA ASN A 387 22.08 -3.94 -20.38
C ASN A 387 21.88 -2.65 -19.56
N VAL A 388 22.26 -1.50 -20.13
CA VAL A 388 22.11 -0.18 -19.48
C VAL A 388 20.66 0.29 -19.64
N ARG A 389 20.08 0.05 -20.81
CA ARG A 389 18.69 0.38 -21.13
C ARG A 389 17.71 -0.24 -20.14
N ILE A 390 17.85 -1.53 -19.82
CA ILE A 390 16.97 -2.23 -18.88
C ILE A 390 16.96 -1.56 -17.50
N LEU A 391 18.13 -1.11 -17.03
CA LEU A 391 18.25 -0.45 -15.73
C LEU A 391 17.65 0.95 -15.74
N LEU A 392 17.90 1.72 -16.80
CA LEU A 392 17.48 3.12 -16.89
C LEU A 392 16.00 3.27 -17.30
N GLU A 393 15.41 2.30 -17.99
CA GLU A 393 13.98 2.32 -18.32
C GLU A 393 13.08 2.18 -17.09
N SER A 394 13.59 1.60 -15.99
CA SER A 394 12.87 1.55 -14.71
C SER A 394 12.95 2.88 -13.98
N GLY A 395 12.04 3.80 -14.31
CA GLY A 395 12.00 5.13 -13.70
C GLY A 395 11.92 5.13 -12.16
N VAL A 396 11.24 4.14 -11.59
CA VAL A 396 11.16 3.98 -10.12
C VAL A 396 12.53 3.59 -9.53
N ALA A 397 13.24 2.65 -10.16
CA ALA A 397 14.56 2.24 -9.71
C ALA A 397 15.56 3.40 -9.84
N VAL A 398 15.57 4.08 -11.00
CA VAL A 398 16.43 5.25 -11.23
C VAL A 398 16.20 6.33 -10.18
N GLY A 399 14.94 6.67 -9.91
CA GLY A 399 14.60 7.66 -8.89
C GLY A 399 15.04 7.25 -7.48
N ALA A 400 14.78 6.00 -7.09
CA ALA A 400 15.18 5.47 -5.78
C ALA A 400 16.70 5.47 -5.60
N PHE A 401 17.46 4.94 -6.58
CA PHE A 401 18.92 4.93 -6.53
C PHE A 401 19.50 6.34 -6.48
N THR A 402 18.99 7.25 -7.29
CA THR A 402 19.41 8.65 -7.30
C THR A 402 19.19 9.28 -5.92
N ALA A 403 18.00 9.10 -5.34
CA ALA A 403 17.67 9.66 -4.03
C ALA A 403 18.58 9.09 -2.93
N VAL A 404 18.82 7.77 -2.92
CA VAL A 404 19.72 7.12 -1.93
C VAL A 404 21.15 7.62 -2.06
N ILE A 405 21.70 7.67 -3.28
CA ILE A 405 23.09 8.07 -3.54
C ILE A 405 23.29 9.53 -3.13
N LEU A 406 22.40 10.44 -3.55
CA LEU A 406 22.51 11.86 -3.22
C LEU A 406 22.32 12.10 -1.72
N ASN A 407 21.36 11.42 -1.09
CA ASN A 407 21.16 11.50 0.36
C ASN A 407 22.40 11.01 1.13
N ALA A 408 23.02 9.91 0.70
CA ALA A 408 24.25 9.43 1.30
C ALA A 408 25.42 10.41 1.08
N LEU A 409 25.57 10.96 -0.12
CA LEU A 409 26.63 11.91 -0.44
C LEU A 409 26.52 13.18 0.42
N PHE A 410 25.34 13.79 0.49
CA PHE A 410 25.18 15.07 1.16
C PHE A 410 25.11 14.98 2.68
N HIS A 411 24.48 13.94 3.23
CA HIS A 411 24.25 13.83 4.68
C HIS A 411 25.24 12.92 5.40
N HIS A 412 25.96 12.04 4.71
CA HIS A 412 26.91 11.11 5.35
C HIS A 412 28.36 11.32 4.95
N VAL A 413 28.62 11.75 3.70
CA VAL A 413 29.98 11.90 3.16
C VAL A 413 30.49 13.34 3.32
N ARG A 414 29.69 14.34 2.94
CA ARG A 414 30.08 15.77 3.02
C ARG A 414 30.37 16.26 4.45
N PRO A 415 29.58 15.95 5.49
CA PRO A 415 29.86 16.43 6.84
C PRO A 415 31.18 15.89 7.40
N LYS A 416 31.54 14.65 7.03
CA LYS A 416 32.79 13.98 7.44
C LYS A 416 34.02 14.50 6.70
N LEU A 417 33.88 14.92 5.45
CA LEU A 417 34.98 15.47 4.64
C LEU A 417 35.27 16.94 4.96
N PHE A 418 34.27 17.70 5.40
CA PHE A 418 34.37 19.14 5.60
C PHE A 418 34.16 19.59 7.06
N GLY A 419 34.22 18.67 8.04
CA GLY A 419 34.29 19.00 9.46
C GLY A 419 33.11 19.82 9.99
N ARG A 420 31.88 19.46 9.62
CA ARG A 420 30.69 20.00 10.30
C ARG A 420 30.36 19.07 11.46
N ASP A 421 30.80 19.43 12.67
CA ASP A 421 30.39 18.75 13.89
C ASP A 421 28.87 18.84 14.05
N ASP A 422 28.25 17.75 14.48
CA ASP A 422 26.80 17.55 14.70
C ASP A 422 26.23 18.42 15.86
N THR A 423 26.70 19.65 16.06
CA THR A 423 26.22 20.53 17.14
C THR A 423 24.93 21.31 16.82
N ASP A 424 24.45 21.27 15.57
CA ASP A 424 23.21 21.97 15.17
C ASP A 424 22.02 21.01 14.99
N SER A 425 21.90 19.99 15.85
CA SER A 425 20.57 19.43 16.12
C SER A 425 19.86 20.36 17.10
N PRO A 426 18.64 20.86 16.84
CA PRO A 426 17.88 21.54 17.87
C PRO A 426 17.58 20.51 18.97
N SER A 427 18.39 20.56 20.03
CA SER A 427 18.09 19.94 21.31
C SER A 427 16.65 20.30 21.65
N ALA A 428 15.84 19.27 21.94
CA ALA A 428 14.51 19.44 22.49
C ALA A 428 14.57 20.50 23.59
N ALA A 429 14.02 21.68 23.31
CA ALA A 429 13.93 22.74 24.28
C ALA A 429 13.03 22.24 25.41
N ASN A 430 13.58 22.21 26.62
CA ASN A 430 12.82 22.05 27.85
C ASN A 430 11.54 22.90 27.78
N PRO A 431 10.35 22.36 28.10
CA PRO A 431 9.20 23.21 28.31
C PRO A 431 9.49 24.08 29.53
N VAL A 432 9.72 25.37 29.30
CA VAL A 432 9.84 26.37 30.35
C VAL A 432 8.52 26.38 31.12
N HIS A 433 8.60 26.00 32.39
CA HIS A 433 7.52 26.11 33.35
C HIS A 433 7.12 27.58 33.46
N HIS A 434 5.96 27.96 32.93
CA HIS A 434 5.34 29.23 33.31
C HIS A 434 4.83 29.09 34.76
N PRO A 435 5.22 29.96 35.70
CA PRO A 435 4.57 30.02 37.00
C PRO A 435 3.14 30.58 36.83
N PRO A 436 2.16 30.13 37.63
CA PRO A 436 0.80 30.64 37.56
C PRO A 436 0.74 32.13 37.94
N ALA A 437 -0.07 32.88 37.21
CA ALA A 437 -0.31 34.30 37.45
C ALA A 437 -0.86 34.53 38.87
N PRO A 438 -0.46 35.61 39.55
CA PRO A 438 -1.00 35.94 40.87
C PRO A 438 -2.47 36.33 40.76
N VAL A 439 -3.29 35.68 41.58
CA VAL A 439 -4.66 36.10 41.87
C VAL A 439 -4.59 37.37 42.73
N GLY A 440 -5.25 38.45 42.31
CA GLY A 440 -5.40 39.64 43.14
C GLY A 440 -6.15 40.78 42.47
N HIS A 441 -7.48 40.77 42.54
CA HIS A 441 -8.34 41.62 43.38
C HIS A 441 -9.77 41.69 42.85
#